data_AF-A0A5B0V963-F1
#
_entry.id   AF-A0A5B0V963-F1
#
_cell.length_a   1.000
_cell.length_b   1.000
_cell.length_c   1.000
_cell.angle_alpha   90.00
_cell.angle_beta   90.00
_cell.angle_gamma   90.00
#
_symmetry.space_group_name_H-M   'P 1'
#
loop_
_entity.id
_entity.type
_entity.pdbx_description
1 polymer ?
#
loop_
_entity_poly.entity_id
_entity_poly.type
_entity_poly.pdbx_seq_one_letter_code
_entity_poly.pdbx_strand_id
1 'polypeptide(L)'
;MTSNSSGISHYPVLVIGGGQAGLSMSYYLKKMGFDHLVFEKNTAVHGWKNERWDSFTLVTPNWQCDLPGHPYDGDDPHGFMTRQETIGYLERFVAKLDAPLREGVSVNAVRTDADGLYRVSTSDGEYTADQVVVASGGYHIPVIPRMAERLPESVLQMHSAQYKNAGQLPEGAVLVVGSGQSGAQIAEDLHLAGRKVYLATGDAPRVSRFYRGKDVVEWLDDMGYYQMSVSDHPLGKNVRSNTNHYVTGRDGGRDIDLRKFAKEGMELFGLMTDYDGENLTFLPDLEAKLDKADATLNNINARIDAWIEKQGIDTIEGPSVYTPDWAPERERTELNLAESGITSIVWCIGFRPDFAWLDAPVFNGQGHPQHIRGVTHQAGLYFIGLPWLHTWGSGRFSGVRQDAEYLASHIAAFAKNHQPAKNEEALAS
;
A
#
# COMPACT_ATOMS: atom_id res chain seq x y z
N MET A 1 4.66 -23.88 -43.81
CA MET A 1 5.72 -24.35 -42.87
C MET A 1 5.09 -24.42 -41.50
N THR A 2 4.94 -25.66 -41.02
CA THR A 2 4.74 -26.11 -39.63
C THR A 2 3.91 -25.24 -38.68
N SER A 3 2.66 -25.69 -38.51
CA SER A 3 1.89 -25.55 -37.28
C SER A 3 2.71 -26.01 -36.07
N ASN A 4 3.03 -25.08 -35.16
CA ASN A 4 3.40 -25.47 -33.80
C ASN A 4 2.10 -25.66 -33.02
N SER A 5 1.85 -26.89 -32.55
CA SER A 5 0.86 -27.12 -31.50
C SER A 5 1.34 -26.35 -30.26
N SER A 6 0.75 -25.19 -29.99
CA SER A 6 0.99 -24.45 -28.75
C SER A 6 0.35 -25.24 -27.61
N GLY A 7 1.10 -26.18 -27.03
CA GLY A 7 0.69 -26.87 -25.82
C GLY A 7 0.47 -25.85 -24.70
N ILE A 8 -0.61 -26.04 -23.92
CA ILE A 8 -0.86 -25.27 -22.71
C ILE A 8 0.31 -25.53 -21.76
N SER A 9 1.05 -24.48 -21.38
CA SER A 9 2.18 -24.61 -20.47
C SER A 9 1.69 -24.80 -19.04
N HIS A 10 2.25 -25.78 -18.34
CA HIS A 10 1.88 -26.12 -16.97
C HIS A 10 3.01 -25.77 -16.01
N TYR A 11 2.67 -25.21 -14.85
CA TYR A 11 3.60 -24.91 -13.76
C TYR A 11 3.03 -25.37 -12.42
N PRO A 12 3.84 -25.94 -11.50
CA PRO A 12 3.36 -26.28 -10.15
C PRO A 12 2.78 -25.08 -9.39
N VAL A 13 3.36 -23.89 -9.58
CA VAL A 13 2.89 -22.66 -8.96
C VAL A 13 2.91 -21.51 -9.96
N LEU A 14 1.78 -20.79 -10.08
CA LEU A 14 1.73 -19.49 -10.76
C LEU A 14 1.61 -18.37 -9.73
N VAL A 15 2.41 -17.32 -9.89
CA VAL A 15 2.35 -16.11 -9.06
C VAL A 15 1.86 -14.95 -9.92
N ILE A 16 0.80 -14.27 -9.49
CA ILE A 16 0.15 -13.22 -10.27
C ILE A 16 0.47 -11.86 -9.63
N GLY A 17 1.38 -11.11 -10.23
CA GLY A 17 1.88 -9.81 -9.80
C GLY A 17 3.39 -9.82 -9.56
N GLY A 18 4.14 -8.97 -10.27
CA GLY A 18 5.60 -8.81 -10.18
C GLY A 18 6.02 -7.66 -9.26
N GLY A 19 5.19 -7.31 -8.27
CA GLY A 19 5.53 -6.38 -7.20
C GLY A 19 6.40 -7.03 -6.11
N GLN A 20 6.67 -6.29 -5.03
CA GLN A 20 7.49 -6.77 -3.91
C GLN A 20 7.00 -8.10 -3.32
N ALA A 21 5.68 -8.33 -3.29
CA ALA A 21 5.08 -9.50 -2.69
C ALA A 21 5.24 -10.75 -3.57
N GLY A 22 4.97 -10.64 -4.87
CA GLY A 22 5.13 -11.76 -5.79
C GLY A 22 6.59 -12.13 -6.01
N LEU A 23 7.49 -11.15 -6.04
CA LEU A 23 8.94 -11.40 -6.08
C LEU A 23 9.46 -12.00 -4.78
N SER A 24 8.94 -11.58 -3.62
CA SER A 24 9.25 -12.23 -2.33
C SER A 24 8.75 -13.68 -2.31
N MET A 25 7.59 -13.96 -2.91
CA MET A 25 7.09 -15.32 -3.05
C MET A 25 8.02 -16.16 -3.94
N SER A 26 8.38 -15.63 -5.11
CA SER A 26 9.31 -16.26 -6.06
C SER A 26 10.66 -16.60 -5.42
N TYR A 27 11.20 -15.73 -4.57
CA TYR A 27 12.42 -16.02 -3.80
C TYR A 27 12.33 -17.32 -3.01
N TYR A 28 11.26 -17.51 -2.23
CA TYR A 28 11.10 -18.70 -1.41
C TYR A 28 10.76 -19.95 -2.25
N LEU A 29 10.00 -19.81 -3.35
CA LEU A 29 9.76 -20.89 -4.30
C LEU A 29 11.07 -21.38 -4.93
N LYS A 30 11.92 -20.46 -5.39
CA LYS A 30 13.26 -20.76 -5.93
C LYS A 30 14.15 -21.42 -4.88
N LYS A 31 14.18 -20.90 -3.65
CA LYS A 31 14.93 -21.47 -2.52
C LYS A 31 14.49 -22.91 -2.19
N MET A 32 13.22 -23.23 -2.38
CA MET A 32 12.65 -24.56 -2.14
C MET A 32 12.69 -25.48 -3.37
N GLY A 33 13.16 -25.00 -4.52
CA GLY A 33 13.25 -25.80 -5.76
C GLY A 33 11.92 -26.03 -6.47
N PHE A 34 10.90 -25.19 -6.24
CA PHE A 34 9.64 -25.24 -6.99
C PHE A 34 9.79 -24.56 -8.35
N ASP A 35 9.42 -25.27 -9.40
CA ASP A 35 9.16 -24.65 -10.70
C ASP A 35 7.93 -23.75 -10.60
N HIS A 36 8.05 -22.53 -11.13
CA HIS A 36 7.02 -21.51 -11.04
C HIS A 36 7.22 -20.43 -12.10
N LEU A 37 6.17 -19.65 -12.34
CA LEU A 37 6.20 -18.49 -13.22
C LEU A 37 5.50 -17.31 -12.54
N VAL A 38 6.09 -16.13 -12.65
CA VAL A 38 5.51 -14.87 -12.17
C VAL A 38 5.00 -14.08 -13.37
N PHE A 39 3.73 -13.66 -13.34
CA PHE A 39 3.17 -12.75 -14.35
C PHE A 39 3.10 -11.32 -13.80
N GLU A 40 3.48 -10.34 -14.61
CA GLU A 40 3.34 -8.92 -14.30
C GLU A 40 2.78 -8.19 -15.53
N LYS A 41 1.67 -7.47 -15.33
CA LYS A 41 0.97 -6.78 -16.43
C LYS A 41 1.82 -5.69 -17.08
N ASN A 42 2.67 -5.04 -16.30
CA ASN A 42 3.53 -3.96 -16.75
C ASN A 42 4.99 -4.38 -16.63
N THR A 43 5.71 -3.84 -15.64
CA THR A 43 7.12 -4.12 -15.37
C THR A 43 7.29 -4.52 -13.91
N ALA A 44 8.37 -5.22 -13.58
CA ALA A 44 8.76 -5.54 -12.21
C ALA A 44 8.68 -4.27 -11.35
N VAL A 45 8.03 -4.40 -10.19
CA VAL A 45 7.82 -3.31 -9.23
C VAL A 45 7.26 -2.02 -9.83
N HIS A 46 6.40 -2.13 -10.86
CA HIS A 46 5.90 -1.01 -11.66
C HIS A 46 5.40 0.18 -10.84
N GLY A 47 4.57 -0.06 -9.82
CA GLY A 47 3.99 1.02 -9.01
C GLY A 47 5.03 1.90 -8.33
N TRP A 48 6.19 1.34 -7.93
CA TRP A 48 7.29 2.12 -7.37
C TRP A 48 7.99 2.98 -8.42
N LYS A 49 8.24 2.39 -9.59
CA LYS A 49 8.92 3.07 -10.70
C LYS A 49 8.05 4.15 -11.34
N ASN A 50 6.76 3.89 -11.51
CA ASN A 50 5.91 4.66 -12.42
C ASN A 50 4.72 5.36 -11.75
N GLU A 51 4.39 5.06 -10.49
CA GLU A 51 3.18 5.59 -9.81
C GLU A 51 3.52 6.31 -8.49
N ARG A 52 4.76 6.77 -8.35
CA ARG A 52 5.21 7.65 -7.25
C ARG A 52 5.63 9.01 -7.79
N TRP A 53 5.42 10.04 -6.99
CA TRP A 53 5.79 11.42 -7.32
C TRP A 53 7.28 11.69 -7.07
N ASP A 54 7.81 12.75 -7.64
CA ASP A 54 9.26 12.97 -7.73
C ASP A 54 9.89 13.20 -6.36
N SER A 55 9.19 13.91 -5.48
CA SER A 55 9.57 14.15 -4.08
C SER A 55 9.14 13.03 -3.12
N PHE A 56 8.69 11.88 -3.63
CA PHE A 56 8.33 10.74 -2.80
C PHE A 56 9.53 10.26 -1.99
N THR A 57 9.28 9.96 -0.71
CA THR A 57 10.19 9.24 0.16
C THR A 57 9.43 8.11 0.84
N LEU A 58 10.15 7.08 1.29
CA LEU A 58 9.60 6.18 2.30
C LEU A 58 9.22 6.97 3.55
N VAL A 59 8.29 6.37 4.31
CA VAL A 59 7.76 6.96 5.56
C VAL A 59 8.11 6.11 6.78
N THR A 60 8.68 4.94 6.53
CA THR A 60 9.31 4.05 7.50
C THR A 60 10.82 4.18 7.35
N PRO A 61 11.59 4.09 8.44
CA PRO A 61 13.05 4.10 8.38
C PRO A 61 13.63 3.02 7.46
N ASN A 62 14.81 3.29 6.91
CA ASN A 62 15.48 2.42 5.95
C ASN A 62 15.78 1.03 6.50
N TRP A 63 16.08 0.89 7.79
CA TRP A 63 16.30 -0.41 8.44
C TRP A 63 15.10 -1.36 8.35
N GLN A 64 13.88 -0.85 8.09
CA GLN A 64 12.70 -1.68 7.84
C GLN A 64 12.68 -2.32 6.44
N CYS A 65 13.59 -1.97 5.54
CA CYS A 65 13.67 -2.58 4.23
C CYS A 65 14.36 -3.96 4.36
N ASP A 66 13.57 -5.00 4.61
CA ASP A 66 14.06 -6.38 4.83
C ASP A 66 13.38 -7.38 3.87
N LEU A 67 13.55 -7.16 2.56
CA LEU A 67 13.10 -8.14 1.56
C LEU A 67 13.88 -9.46 1.68
N PRO A 68 13.31 -10.61 1.26
CA PRO A 68 13.95 -11.90 1.40
C PRO A 68 15.36 -11.96 0.80
N GLY A 69 16.36 -12.16 1.65
CA GLY A 69 17.77 -12.21 1.23
C GLY A 69 18.31 -10.87 0.70
N HIS A 70 17.61 -9.76 0.95
CA HIS A 70 17.95 -8.43 0.46
C HIS A 70 17.60 -7.35 1.50
N PRO A 71 18.29 -7.34 2.66
CA PRO A 71 18.12 -6.29 3.65
C PRO A 71 18.64 -4.95 3.12
N TYR A 72 18.31 -3.86 3.81
CA TYR A 72 18.89 -2.55 3.56
C TYR A 72 20.42 -2.63 3.64
N ASP A 73 21.07 -2.07 2.62
CA ASP A 73 22.52 -2.13 2.40
C ASP A 73 23.18 -0.74 2.32
N GLY A 74 22.45 0.32 2.69
CA GLY A 74 22.96 1.69 2.74
C GLY A 74 23.58 2.08 4.09
N ASP A 75 24.09 3.31 4.17
CA ASP A 75 24.81 3.87 5.32
C ASP A 75 23.94 4.66 6.30
N ASP A 76 22.72 5.06 5.88
CA ASP A 76 21.74 5.74 6.73
C ASP A 76 20.54 4.84 7.07
N PRO A 77 20.62 3.95 8.07
CA PRO A 77 19.52 3.07 8.45
C PRO A 77 18.31 3.79 9.07
N HIS A 78 18.52 4.95 9.70
CA HIS A 78 17.45 5.71 10.37
C HIS A 78 16.83 6.78 9.48
N GLY A 79 17.42 7.06 8.32
CA GLY A 79 16.84 7.92 7.30
C GLY A 79 15.70 7.29 6.51
N PHE A 80 15.29 8.00 5.46
CA PHE A 80 14.14 7.66 4.62
C PHE A 80 14.54 7.73 3.14
N MET A 81 14.64 6.57 2.49
CA MET A 81 15.01 6.48 1.08
C MET A 81 14.07 7.34 0.24
N THR A 82 14.68 8.16 -0.60
CA THR A 82 14.02 8.87 -1.70
C THR A 82 13.41 7.88 -2.68
N ARG A 83 12.58 8.40 -3.61
CA ARG A 83 12.06 7.61 -4.72
C ARG A 83 13.16 6.89 -5.50
N GLN A 84 14.25 7.59 -5.81
CA GLN A 84 15.32 7.02 -6.63
C GLN A 84 16.10 5.93 -5.88
N GLU A 85 16.40 6.13 -4.60
CA GLU A 85 17.06 5.11 -3.77
C GLU A 85 16.17 3.87 -3.59
N THR A 86 14.86 4.08 -3.37
CA THR A 86 13.88 3.00 -3.27
C THR A 86 13.82 2.18 -4.57
N ILE A 87 13.78 2.86 -5.72
CA ILE A 87 13.82 2.19 -7.03
C ILE A 87 15.12 1.40 -7.18
N GLY A 88 16.26 2.00 -6.87
CA GLY A 88 17.57 1.33 -6.95
C GLY A 88 17.66 0.10 -6.04
N TYR A 89 17.15 0.18 -4.81
CA TYR A 89 17.05 -0.95 -3.89
C TYR A 89 16.23 -2.10 -4.48
N LEU A 90 15.06 -1.80 -5.06
CA LEU A 90 14.20 -2.80 -5.68
C LEU A 90 14.77 -3.37 -6.99
N GLU A 91 15.46 -2.57 -7.79
CA GLU A 91 16.13 -3.04 -9.01
C GLU A 91 17.26 -4.01 -8.69
N ARG A 92 18.06 -3.73 -7.64
CA ARG A 92 19.05 -4.68 -7.13
C ARG A 92 18.39 -5.97 -6.65
N PHE A 93 17.24 -5.90 -5.97
CA PHE A 93 16.49 -7.08 -5.55
C PHE A 93 16.02 -7.91 -6.75
N VAL A 94 15.41 -7.28 -7.75
CA VAL A 94 14.92 -7.93 -8.98
C VAL A 94 16.08 -8.63 -9.70
N ALA A 95 17.20 -7.93 -9.90
CA ALA A 95 18.38 -8.47 -10.58
C ALA A 95 19.03 -9.63 -9.82
N LYS A 96 19.13 -9.53 -8.48
CA LYS A 96 19.69 -10.58 -7.62
C LYS A 96 18.80 -11.83 -7.59
N LEU A 97 17.48 -11.64 -7.56
CA LEU A 97 16.52 -12.73 -7.51
C LEU A 97 16.53 -13.53 -8.81
N ASP A 98 16.59 -12.85 -9.96
CA ASP A 98 16.51 -13.47 -11.30
C ASP A 98 15.33 -14.45 -11.36
N ALA A 99 14.14 -13.90 -11.10
CA ALA A 99 12.89 -14.64 -11.07
C ALA A 99 12.47 -15.07 -12.48
N PRO A 100 11.75 -16.20 -12.65
CA PRO A 100 11.05 -16.52 -13.88
C PRO A 100 9.85 -15.58 -14.06
N LEU A 101 10.13 -14.32 -14.40
CA LEU A 101 9.16 -13.23 -14.52
C LEU A 101 8.81 -12.98 -15.99
N ARG A 102 7.50 -12.87 -16.26
CA ARG A 102 6.92 -12.44 -17.53
C ARG A 102 6.29 -11.07 -17.34
N GLU A 103 7.05 -10.04 -17.70
CA GLU A 103 6.57 -8.66 -17.79
C GLU A 103 5.70 -8.47 -19.04
N GLY A 104 4.81 -7.47 -19.02
CA GLY A 104 3.88 -7.19 -20.12
C GLY A 104 2.74 -8.20 -20.28
N VAL A 105 2.54 -9.10 -19.32
CA VAL A 105 1.54 -10.17 -19.41
C VAL A 105 0.43 -9.96 -18.38
N SER A 106 -0.76 -9.64 -18.87
CA SER A 106 -1.94 -9.49 -18.04
C SER A 106 -2.62 -10.85 -17.85
N VAL A 107 -2.93 -11.20 -16.60
CA VAL A 107 -3.82 -12.33 -16.30
C VAL A 107 -5.26 -11.85 -16.42
N ASN A 108 -6.01 -12.46 -17.33
CA ASN A 108 -7.37 -12.06 -17.68
C ASN A 108 -8.43 -12.90 -16.95
N ALA A 109 -8.12 -14.18 -16.70
CA ALA A 109 -9.00 -15.05 -15.94
C ALA A 109 -8.22 -16.17 -15.24
N VAL A 110 -8.64 -16.53 -14.03
CA VAL A 110 -8.23 -17.74 -13.31
C VAL A 110 -9.48 -18.51 -12.94
N ARG A 111 -9.55 -19.78 -13.37
CA ARG A 111 -10.65 -20.70 -13.06
C ARG A 111 -10.08 -22.01 -12.55
N THR A 112 -10.86 -22.76 -11.78
CA THR A 112 -10.51 -24.13 -11.41
C THR A 112 -11.42 -25.09 -12.16
N ASP A 113 -10.88 -26.18 -12.69
CA ASP A 113 -11.68 -27.24 -13.30
C ASP A 113 -12.15 -28.29 -12.27
N ALA A 114 -12.85 -29.32 -12.75
CA ALA A 114 -13.43 -30.37 -11.91
C ALA A 114 -12.38 -31.20 -11.15
N ASP A 115 -11.14 -31.25 -11.66
CA ASP A 115 -10.03 -32.00 -11.07
C ASP A 115 -9.21 -31.15 -10.09
N GLY A 116 -9.61 -29.89 -9.88
CA GLY A 116 -8.90 -28.96 -9.01
C GLY A 116 -7.72 -28.24 -9.67
N LEU A 117 -7.51 -28.43 -10.97
CA LEU A 117 -6.43 -27.78 -11.71
C LEU A 117 -6.83 -26.34 -12.07
N TYR A 118 -5.92 -25.39 -11.84
CA TYR A 118 -6.14 -24.01 -12.24
C TYR A 118 -5.86 -23.82 -13.74
N ARG A 119 -6.76 -23.12 -14.42
CA ARG A 119 -6.63 -22.63 -15.79
C ARG A 119 -6.50 -21.11 -15.75
N VAL A 120 -5.38 -20.62 -16.26
CA VAL A 120 -5.00 -19.21 -16.22
C VAL A 120 -4.92 -18.68 -17.64
N SER A 121 -5.89 -17.84 -18.00
CA SER A 121 -5.93 -17.14 -19.27
C SER A 121 -5.18 -15.82 -19.15
N THR A 122 -4.26 -15.57 -20.08
CA THR A 122 -3.42 -14.37 -20.09
C THR A 122 -3.41 -13.71 -21.46
N SER A 123 -2.82 -12.52 -21.56
CA SER A 123 -2.58 -11.86 -22.85
C SER A 123 -1.54 -12.58 -23.73
N ASP A 124 -0.74 -13.51 -23.17
CA ASP A 124 0.29 -14.29 -23.87
C ASP A 124 -0.15 -15.75 -24.13
N GLY A 125 -1.41 -16.08 -23.81
CA GLY A 125 -1.99 -17.40 -24.02
C GLY A 125 -2.48 -18.08 -22.73
N GLU A 126 -2.71 -19.39 -22.83
CA GLU A 126 -3.31 -20.21 -21.77
C GLU A 126 -2.25 -21.01 -21.01
N TYR A 127 -2.39 -21.04 -19.69
CA TYR A 127 -1.53 -21.77 -18.76
C TYR A 127 -2.37 -22.62 -17.81
N THR A 128 -1.74 -23.63 -17.21
CA THR A 128 -2.31 -24.36 -16.07
C THR A 128 -1.38 -24.38 -14.88
N ALA A 129 -1.97 -24.55 -13.69
CA ALA A 129 -1.20 -24.71 -12.46
C ALA A 129 -1.90 -25.55 -11.40
N ASP A 130 -1.10 -26.20 -10.55
CA ASP A 130 -1.62 -26.87 -9.35
C ASP A 130 -2.01 -25.85 -8.28
N GLN A 131 -1.27 -24.73 -8.22
CA GLN A 131 -1.43 -23.70 -7.20
C GLN A 131 -1.27 -22.29 -7.78
N VAL A 132 -2.04 -21.34 -7.25
CA VAL A 132 -2.02 -19.94 -7.65
C VAL A 132 -1.80 -19.05 -6.43
N VAL A 133 -0.82 -18.15 -6.52
CA VAL A 133 -0.58 -17.09 -5.53
C VAL A 133 -0.95 -15.73 -6.14
N VAL A 134 -2.00 -15.11 -5.60
CA VAL A 134 -2.42 -13.76 -5.96
C VAL A 134 -1.57 -12.74 -5.21
N ALA A 135 -0.71 -12.05 -5.94
CA ALA A 135 0.24 -11.06 -5.45
C ALA A 135 0.08 -9.69 -6.12
N SER A 136 -1.09 -9.41 -6.70
CA SER A 136 -1.39 -8.16 -7.43
C SER A 136 -1.61 -6.95 -6.50
N GLY A 137 -1.64 -7.16 -5.18
CA GLY A 137 -1.97 -6.15 -4.18
C GLY A 137 -3.49 -5.89 -4.10
N GLY A 138 -3.86 -4.72 -3.58
CA GLY A 138 -5.26 -4.26 -3.53
C GLY A 138 -5.50 -2.90 -4.17
N TYR A 139 -4.46 -2.29 -4.76
CA TYR A 139 -4.50 -0.94 -5.31
C TYR A 139 -4.67 -0.98 -6.84
N HIS A 140 -5.79 -1.51 -7.32
CA HIS A 140 -5.97 -1.80 -8.75
C HIS A 140 -6.62 -0.65 -9.50
N ILE A 141 -7.77 -0.18 -9.01
CA ILE A 141 -8.58 0.85 -9.69
C ILE A 141 -8.54 2.13 -8.85
N PRO A 142 -7.95 3.23 -9.36
CA PRO A 142 -8.07 4.55 -8.77
C PRO A 142 -9.52 4.92 -8.48
N VAL A 143 -9.83 5.36 -7.25
CA VAL A 143 -11.18 5.81 -6.93
C VAL A 143 -11.33 7.27 -7.36
N ILE A 144 -12.32 7.52 -8.20
CA ILE A 144 -12.78 8.86 -8.58
C ILE A 144 -14.27 8.91 -8.24
N PRO A 145 -14.76 9.91 -7.47
CA PRO A 145 -16.14 9.95 -7.05
C PRO A 145 -17.05 10.30 -8.23
N ARG A 146 -18.28 9.76 -8.27
CA ARG A 146 -19.20 10.00 -9.40
C ARG A 146 -19.47 11.49 -9.67
N MET A 147 -19.49 12.32 -8.64
CA MET A 147 -19.64 13.77 -8.78
C MET A 147 -18.55 14.42 -9.66
N ALA A 148 -17.38 13.78 -9.79
CA ALA A 148 -16.29 14.24 -10.64
C ALA A 148 -16.68 14.34 -12.12
N GLU A 149 -17.66 13.55 -12.56
CA GLU A 149 -18.22 13.60 -13.93
C GLU A 149 -18.96 14.91 -14.22
N ARG A 150 -19.39 15.64 -13.17
CA ARG A 150 -20.08 16.93 -13.30
C ARG A 150 -19.14 18.12 -13.29
N LEU A 151 -17.88 17.93 -12.90
CA LEU A 151 -16.91 19.03 -12.86
C LEU A 151 -16.63 19.57 -14.28
N PRO A 152 -16.38 20.89 -14.43
CA PRO A 152 -16.08 21.48 -15.73
C PRO A 152 -14.83 20.86 -16.37
N GLU A 153 -14.85 20.67 -17.69
CA GLU A 153 -13.70 20.15 -18.46
C GLU A 153 -12.43 21.02 -18.33
N SER A 154 -12.59 22.30 -17.96
CA SER A 154 -11.48 23.23 -17.72
C SER A 154 -10.68 22.92 -16.45
N VAL A 155 -11.22 22.11 -15.53
CA VAL A 155 -10.52 21.69 -14.31
C VAL A 155 -9.82 20.37 -14.58
N LEU A 156 -8.48 20.39 -14.55
CA LEU A 156 -7.69 19.18 -14.69
C LEU A 156 -7.96 18.26 -13.50
N GLN A 157 -8.37 17.02 -13.77
CA GLN A 157 -8.56 16.00 -12.74
C GLN A 157 -7.46 14.94 -12.85
N MET A 158 -6.87 14.59 -11.70
CA MET A 158 -5.77 13.64 -11.64
C MET A 158 -5.89 12.77 -10.38
N HIS A 159 -5.59 11.48 -10.47
CA HIS A 159 -5.45 10.64 -9.28
C HIS A 159 -4.01 10.68 -8.74
N SER A 160 -3.81 10.43 -7.44
CA SER A 160 -2.49 10.43 -6.79
C SER A 160 -1.43 9.54 -7.48
N ALA A 161 -1.85 8.44 -8.13
CA ALA A 161 -0.97 7.57 -8.93
C ALA A 161 -0.36 8.26 -10.17
N GLN A 162 -1.05 9.26 -10.71
CA GLN A 162 -0.63 10.01 -11.91
C GLN A 162 0.21 11.24 -11.55
N TYR A 163 0.07 11.77 -10.32
CA TYR A 163 0.83 12.93 -9.85
C TYR A 163 2.33 12.65 -9.77
N LYS A 164 3.13 13.59 -10.30
CA LYS A 164 4.61 13.61 -10.23
C LYS A 164 5.16 14.82 -9.53
N ASN A 165 4.68 16.00 -9.87
CA ASN A 165 5.13 17.25 -9.29
C ASN A 165 4.15 18.39 -9.64
N ALA A 166 4.31 19.53 -8.95
CA ALA A 166 3.48 20.71 -9.16
C ALA A 166 3.55 21.26 -10.60
N GLY A 167 4.66 21.05 -11.31
CA GLY A 167 4.87 21.54 -12.68
C GLY A 167 4.02 20.84 -13.75
N GLN A 168 3.39 19.70 -13.42
CA GLN A 168 2.44 19.04 -14.31
C GLN A 168 1.06 19.72 -14.33
N LEU A 169 0.78 20.58 -13.34
CA LEU A 169 -0.54 21.17 -13.16
C LEU A 169 -0.59 22.54 -13.85
N PRO A 170 -1.69 22.90 -14.54
CA PRO A 170 -1.90 24.24 -15.07
C PRO A 170 -1.76 25.29 -13.97
N GLU A 171 -1.43 26.54 -14.31
CA GLU A 171 -1.41 27.64 -13.33
C GLU A 171 -2.75 27.77 -12.60
N GLY A 172 -2.72 28.20 -11.33
CA GLY A 172 -3.91 28.34 -10.48
C GLY A 172 -3.83 27.61 -9.13
N ALA A 173 -4.95 27.56 -8.42
CA ALA A 173 -5.04 26.81 -7.17
C ALA A 173 -5.26 25.31 -7.43
N VAL A 174 -4.89 24.50 -6.44
CA VAL A 174 -5.02 23.04 -6.50
C VAL A 174 -5.85 22.55 -5.32
N LEU A 175 -6.87 21.74 -5.58
CA LEU A 175 -7.61 21.02 -4.55
C LEU A 175 -7.09 19.60 -4.45
N VAL A 176 -6.59 19.22 -3.27
CA VAL A 176 -6.26 17.84 -2.92
C VAL A 176 -7.44 17.26 -2.14
N VAL A 177 -7.96 16.10 -2.56
CA VAL A 177 -9.10 15.46 -1.91
C VAL A 177 -8.66 14.18 -1.21
N GLY A 178 -8.77 14.14 0.11
CA GLY A 178 -8.34 13.04 0.96
C GLY A 178 -6.99 13.35 1.63
N SER A 179 -6.93 13.26 2.96
CA SER A 179 -5.74 13.56 3.77
C SER A 179 -4.99 12.31 4.26
N GLY A 180 -5.21 11.15 3.63
CA GLY A 180 -4.38 9.96 3.86
C GLY A 180 -2.91 10.21 3.51
N GLN A 181 -2.05 9.22 3.75
CA GLN A 181 -0.60 9.31 3.54
C GLN A 181 -0.19 10.01 2.22
N SER A 182 -0.76 9.61 1.08
CA SER A 182 -0.48 10.25 -0.22
C SER A 182 -0.99 11.69 -0.29
N GLY A 183 -2.22 11.95 0.14
CA GLY A 183 -2.81 13.28 0.05
C GLY A 183 -2.13 14.31 0.94
N ALA A 184 -1.73 13.91 2.15
CA ALA A 184 -0.95 14.75 3.04
C ALA A 184 0.44 15.11 2.47
N GLN A 185 1.17 14.13 1.90
CA GLN A 185 2.47 14.40 1.27
C GLN A 185 2.36 15.20 -0.03
N ILE A 186 1.34 14.95 -0.85
CA ILE A 186 1.10 15.72 -2.07
C ILE A 186 0.67 17.15 -1.75
N ALA A 187 -0.18 17.36 -0.73
CA ALA A 187 -0.54 18.69 -0.26
C ALA A 187 0.69 19.44 0.29
N GLU A 188 1.56 18.78 1.06
CA GLU A 188 2.85 19.35 1.48
C GLU A 188 3.71 19.71 0.26
N ASP A 189 3.85 18.81 -0.72
CA ASP A 189 4.67 19.03 -1.92
C ASP A 189 4.21 20.25 -2.72
N LEU A 190 2.91 20.39 -2.93
CA LEU A 190 2.30 21.53 -3.62
C LEU A 190 2.47 22.84 -2.84
N HIS A 191 2.31 22.79 -1.51
CA HIS A 191 2.49 23.93 -0.62
C HIS A 191 3.93 24.43 -0.64
N LEU A 192 4.90 23.53 -0.53
CA LEU A 192 6.33 23.84 -0.63
C LEU A 192 6.73 24.34 -2.02
N ALA A 193 6.02 23.92 -3.07
CA ALA A 193 6.18 24.44 -4.43
C ALA A 193 5.53 25.84 -4.63
N GLY A 194 4.94 26.43 -3.57
CA GLY A 194 4.35 27.77 -3.61
C GLY A 194 2.96 27.84 -4.27
N ARG A 195 2.29 26.70 -4.45
CA ARG A 195 0.92 26.68 -4.99
C ARG A 195 -0.08 27.06 -3.90
N LYS A 196 -1.17 27.72 -4.30
CA LYS A 196 -2.35 27.85 -3.44
C LYS A 196 -3.04 26.49 -3.33
N VAL A 197 -3.06 25.91 -2.13
CA VAL A 197 -3.61 24.57 -1.88
C VAL A 197 -4.91 24.66 -1.08
N TYR A 198 -5.91 23.93 -1.57
CA TYR A 198 -7.12 23.57 -0.86
C TYR A 198 -7.01 22.07 -0.50
N LEU A 199 -7.33 21.68 0.73
CA LEU A 199 -7.29 20.27 1.17
C LEU A 199 -8.63 19.88 1.79
N ALA A 200 -9.32 18.93 1.15
CA ALA A 200 -10.49 18.28 1.73
C ALA A 200 -10.06 17.06 2.56
N THR A 201 -10.38 17.07 3.85
CA THR A 201 -9.84 16.11 4.81
C THR A 201 -10.68 14.83 4.93
N GLY A 202 -10.00 13.70 5.11
CA GLY A 202 -10.59 12.41 5.50
C GLY A 202 -10.28 12.06 6.96
N ASP A 203 -10.58 10.82 7.36
CA ASP A 203 -10.36 10.31 8.72
C ASP A 203 -8.91 9.89 9.03
N ALA A 204 -7.96 10.28 8.20
CA ALA A 204 -6.58 9.84 8.34
C ALA A 204 -5.98 10.35 9.67
N PRO A 205 -5.43 9.47 10.51
CA PRO A 205 -4.76 9.89 11.74
C PRO A 205 -3.37 10.46 11.42
N ARG A 206 -2.75 11.11 12.41
CA ARG A 206 -1.34 11.54 12.34
C ARG A 206 -0.53 10.92 13.47
N VAL A 207 0.78 11.00 13.31
CA VAL A 207 1.76 10.57 14.30
C VAL A 207 2.92 11.55 14.31
N SER A 208 3.62 11.68 15.45
CA SER A 208 4.89 12.42 15.49
C SER A 208 5.88 11.68 14.60
N ARG A 209 6.71 12.41 13.85
CA ARG A 209 7.86 11.81 13.15
C ARG A 209 8.90 11.40 14.19
N PHE A 210 9.31 12.34 15.03
CA PHE A 210 10.23 12.12 16.14
C PHE A 210 9.54 12.42 17.46
N TYR A 211 9.79 11.59 18.46
CA TYR A 211 9.33 11.78 19.82
C TYR A 211 10.37 11.25 20.79
N ARG A 212 10.68 12.00 21.86
CA ARG A 212 11.69 11.61 22.86
C ARG A 212 13.06 11.32 22.22
N GLY A 213 13.46 12.13 21.24
CA GLY A 213 14.74 12.02 20.53
C GLY A 213 14.89 10.84 19.55
N LYS A 214 13.80 10.13 19.22
CA LYS A 214 13.82 8.93 18.38
C LYS A 214 12.59 8.89 17.45
N ASP A 215 12.73 8.26 16.29
CA ASP A 215 11.61 8.12 15.33
C ASP A 215 10.51 7.24 15.94
N VAL A 216 9.24 7.63 15.74
CA VAL A 216 8.11 6.92 16.35
C VAL A 216 7.95 5.50 15.81
N VAL A 217 8.28 5.26 14.54
CA VAL A 217 8.24 3.90 13.98
C VAL A 217 9.26 3.00 14.70
N GLU A 218 10.41 3.54 15.06
CA GLU A 218 11.42 2.81 15.85
C GLU A 218 10.95 2.53 17.29
N TRP A 219 10.29 3.48 17.96
CA TRP A 219 9.65 3.18 19.25
C TRP A 219 8.57 2.09 19.14
N LEU A 220 7.72 2.16 18.11
CA LEU A 220 6.66 1.18 17.91
C LEU A 220 7.23 -0.23 17.64
N ASP A 221 8.38 -0.33 16.98
CA ASP A 221 9.09 -1.60 16.81
C ASP A 221 9.64 -2.15 18.13
N ASP A 222 10.33 -1.32 18.93
CA ASP A 222 10.83 -1.71 20.26
C ASP A 222 9.69 -2.18 21.19
N MET A 223 8.51 -1.57 21.05
CA MET A 223 7.29 -1.93 21.78
C MET A 223 6.62 -3.21 21.24
N GLY A 224 7.10 -3.77 20.13
CA GLY A 224 6.58 -4.98 19.50
C GLY A 224 5.32 -4.78 18.64
N TYR A 225 4.92 -3.55 18.31
CA TYR A 225 3.71 -3.31 17.52
C TYR A 225 3.77 -3.91 16.11
N TYR A 226 4.94 -3.93 15.48
CA TYR A 226 5.12 -4.53 14.15
C TYR A 226 4.98 -6.05 14.14
N GLN A 227 5.12 -6.70 15.31
CA GLN A 227 4.93 -8.14 15.48
C GLN A 227 3.50 -8.51 15.90
N MET A 228 2.67 -7.51 16.26
CA MET A 228 1.29 -7.75 16.65
C MET A 228 0.50 -8.32 15.47
N SER A 229 -0.07 -9.51 15.66
CA SER A 229 -0.90 -10.12 14.65
C SER A 229 -2.29 -9.47 14.58
N VAL A 230 -2.95 -9.60 13.44
CA VAL A 230 -4.36 -9.18 13.26
C VAL A 230 -5.30 -9.86 14.26
N SER A 231 -4.98 -11.07 14.74
CA SER A 231 -5.75 -11.78 15.76
C SER A 231 -5.54 -11.23 17.17
N ASP A 232 -4.35 -10.72 17.47
CA ASP A 232 -4.01 -10.18 18.79
C ASP A 232 -4.39 -8.69 18.92
N HIS A 233 -4.58 -8.01 17.79
CA HIS A 233 -4.97 -6.61 17.78
C HIS A 233 -6.38 -6.43 18.38
N PRO A 234 -6.64 -5.44 19.26
CA PRO A 234 -7.95 -5.25 19.90
C PRO A 234 -9.13 -5.07 18.92
N LEU A 235 -8.86 -4.51 17.74
CA LEU A 235 -9.85 -4.36 16.67
C LEU A 235 -10.04 -5.62 15.80
N GLY A 236 -9.23 -6.66 16.00
CA GLY A 236 -9.24 -7.86 15.17
C GLY A 236 -9.12 -7.54 13.69
N LYS A 237 -9.95 -8.18 12.86
CA LYS A 237 -10.02 -7.94 11.41
C LYS A 237 -10.39 -6.50 11.02
N ASN A 238 -11.02 -5.73 11.90
CA ASN A 238 -11.41 -4.34 11.60
C ASN A 238 -10.20 -3.39 11.52
N VAL A 239 -9.01 -3.81 11.99
CA VAL A 239 -7.79 -3.02 11.79
C VAL A 239 -7.43 -2.85 10.32
N ARG A 240 -7.91 -3.74 9.44
CA ARG A 240 -7.70 -3.67 7.97
C ARG A 240 -8.34 -2.45 7.32
N SER A 241 -9.39 -1.88 7.93
CA SER A 241 -10.04 -0.67 7.44
C SER A 241 -9.43 0.62 8.01
N ASN A 242 -8.44 0.52 8.91
CA ASN A 242 -7.80 1.71 9.45
C ASN A 242 -6.96 2.40 8.37
N THR A 243 -7.11 3.71 8.27
CA THR A 243 -6.23 4.53 7.45
C THR A 243 -4.86 4.64 8.13
N ASN A 244 -3.78 4.52 7.35
CA ASN A 244 -2.44 4.71 7.89
C ASN A 244 -2.25 6.17 8.33
N HIS A 245 -1.43 6.35 9.39
CA HIS A 245 -0.99 7.67 9.82
C HIS A 245 -0.30 8.40 8.67
N TYR A 246 -0.61 9.67 8.47
CA TYR A 246 0.18 10.50 7.56
C TYR A 246 1.41 11.04 8.27
N VAL A 247 2.55 10.97 7.57
CA VAL A 247 3.85 11.45 8.03
C VAL A 247 4.81 11.56 6.84
N THR A 248 5.87 12.39 6.88
CA THR A 248 6.81 12.52 5.75
C THR A 248 8.21 12.07 6.12
N GLY A 249 8.93 11.47 5.18
CA GLY A 249 10.37 11.19 5.28
C GLY A 249 11.23 12.22 4.53
N ARG A 250 10.59 13.20 3.88
CA ARG A 250 11.25 14.24 3.09
C ARG A 250 12.17 15.09 3.98
N ASP A 251 13.35 15.42 3.47
CA ASP A 251 14.36 16.26 4.12
C ASP A 251 14.79 15.74 5.52
N GLY A 252 14.92 14.42 5.69
CA GLY A 252 15.24 13.79 6.98
C GLY A 252 14.01 13.49 7.86
N GLY A 253 12.82 13.79 7.35
CA GLY A 253 11.55 13.53 8.02
C GLY A 253 11.12 14.65 8.96
N ARG A 254 9.81 14.92 8.99
CA ARG A 254 9.17 15.85 9.92
C ARG A 254 7.70 15.50 10.10
N ASP A 255 7.08 16.14 11.07
CA ASP A 255 5.64 16.12 11.23
C ASP A 255 4.97 16.81 10.04
N ILE A 256 3.96 16.17 9.47
CA ILE A 256 2.98 16.87 8.63
C ILE A 256 1.93 17.42 9.59
N ASP A 257 1.91 18.74 9.77
CA ASP A 257 0.94 19.42 10.61
C ASP A 257 -0.01 20.27 9.75
N LEU A 258 -1.23 19.77 9.56
CA LEU A 258 -2.22 20.46 8.73
C LEU A 258 -2.64 21.81 9.34
N ARG A 259 -2.66 21.94 10.67
CA ARG A 259 -3.01 23.20 11.33
C ARG A 259 -1.92 24.25 11.12
N LYS A 260 -0.66 23.83 11.17
CA LYS A 260 0.47 24.69 10.78
C LYS A 260 0.35 25.13 9.32
N PHE A 261 0.07 24.22 8.39
CA PHE A 261 -0.13 24.58 6.98
C PHE A 261 -1.31 25.53 6.78
N ALA A 262 -2.36 25.42 7.59
CA ALA A 262 -3.48 26.36 7.55
C ALA A 262 -3.06 27.79 7.91
N LYS A 263 -2.21 27.95 8.93
CA LYS A 263 -1.60 29.25 9.28
C LYS A 263 -0.70 29.81 8.17
N GLU A 264 -0.10 28.92 7.37
CA GLU A 264 0.76 29.27 6.23
C GLU A 264 -0.05 29.52 4.94
N GLY A 265 -1.38 29.43 4.98
CA GLY A 265 -2.27 29.82 3.88
C GLY A 265 -2.92 28.66 3.11
N MET A 266 -2.66 27.40 3.50
CA MET A 266 -3.41 26.25 2.99
C MET A 266 -4.85 26.31 3.51
N GLU A 267 -5.83 26.10 2.62
CA GLU A 267 -7.23 26.15 3.03
C GLU A 267 -7.76 24.74 3.27
N LEU A 268 -8.17 24.47 4.50
CA LEU A 268 -8.68 23.17 4.91
C LEU A 268 -10.21 23.12 4.88
N PHE A 269 -10.74 21.97 4.49
CA PHE A 269 -12.16 21.65 4.47
C PHE A 269 -12.41 20.28 5.09
N GLY A 270 -13.65 20.05 5.54
CA GLY A 270 -14.12 18.74 5.98
C GLY A 270 -14.22 17.73 4.84
N LEU A 271 -15.05 16.70 5.03
CA LEU A 271 -15.27 15.69 3.99
C LEU A 271 -15.94 16.34 2.78
N MET A 272 -15.29 16.28 1.62
CA MET A 272 -15.96 16.68 0.37
C MET A 272 -17.03 15.64 0.00
N THR A 273 -18.26 16.09 -0.22
CA THR A 273 -19.42 15.20 -0.47
C THR A 273 -19.99 15.32 -1.85
N ASP A 274 -20.04 16.54 -2.41
CA ASP A 274 -20.66 16.75 -3.72
C ASP A 274 -20.14 18.01 -4.45
N TYR A 275 -20.59 18.16 -5.70
CA TYR A 275 -20.48 19.37 -6.51
C TYR A 275 -21.81 19.62 -7.22
N ASP A 276 -22.44 20.78 -7.01
CA ASP A 276 -23.79 21.07 -7.51
C ASP A 276 -23.82 21.72 -8.91
N GLY A 277 -22.66 22.03 -9.49
CA GLY A 277 -22.51 22.76 -10.75
C GLY A 277 -21.89 24.15 -10.56
N GLU A 278 -21.82 24.64 -9.32
CA GLU A 278 -21.18 25.91 -8.99
C GLU A 278 -20.28 25.77 -7.74
N ASN A 279 -20.79 25.12 -6.70
CA ASN A 279 -20.14 24.97 -5.41
C ASN A 279 -19.73 23.53 -5.13
N LEU A 280 -18.51 23.37 -4.61
CA LEU A 280 -18.07 22.15 -3.93
C LEU A 280 -18.67 22.13 -2.53
N THR A 281 -19.23 21.00 -2.11
CA THR A 281 -19.86 20.84 -0.79
C THR A 281 -19.01 19.98 0.14
N PHE A 282 -18.97 20.37 1.41
CA PHE A 282 -18.21 19.70 2.46
C PHE A 282 -19.04 19.52 3.73
N LEU A 283 -18.77 18.45 4.48
CA LEU A 283 -19.31 18.28 5.83
C LEU A 283 -18.65 19.26 6.82
N PRO A 284 -19.38 19.76 7.83
CA PRO A 284 -18.83 20.52 8.95
C PRO A 284 -18.18 19.55 9.96
N ASP A 285 -17.09 18.91 9.55
CA ASP A 285 -16.38 17.89 10.33
C ASP A 285 -14.85 18.07 10.35
N LEU A 286 -14.36 19.23 9.89
CA LEU A 286 -12.94 19.55 9.81
C LEU A 286 -12.30 19.60 11.20
N GLU A 287 -12.87 20.39 12.12
CA GLU A 287 -12.28 20.56 13.46
C GLU A 287 -12.22 19.22 14.20
N ALA A 288 -13.33 18.48 14.19
CA ALA A 288 -13.42 17.16 14.80
C ALA A 288 -12.41 16.16 14.23
N LYS A 289 -12.14 16.20 12.92
CA LYS A 289 -11.11 15.35 12.27
C LYS A 289 -9.70 15.73 12.67
N LEU A 290 -9.40 17.03 12.71
CA LEU A 290 -8.09 17.52 13.15
C LEU A 290 -7.84 17.14 14.61
N ASP A 291 -8.84 17.35 15.49
CA ASP A 291 -8.77 16.97 16.90
C ASP A 291 -8.53 15.46 17.08
N LYS A 292 -9.21 14.63 16.28
CA LYS A 292 -9.03 13.18 16.31
C LYS A 292 -7.62 12.76 15.84
N ALA A 293 -7.07 13.42 14.83
CA ALA A 293 -5.71 13.18 14.36
C ALA A 293 -4.70 13.54 15.47
N ASP A 294 -4.82 14.73 16.06
CA ASP A 294 -3.95 15.21 17.15
C ASP A 294 -4.06 14.32 18.40
N ALA A 295 -5.27 13.86 18.75
CA ALA A 295 -5.49 12.92 19.83
C ALA A 295 -4.82 11.57 19.57
N THR A 296 -4.79 11.09 18.32
CA THR A 296 -4.11 9.85 17.96
C THR A 296 -2.60 9.96 18.17
N LEU A 297 -2.00 11.08 17.74
CA LEU A 297 -0.59 11.38 17.99
C LEU A 297 -0.28 11.41 19.48
N ASN A 298 -1.05 12.17 20.27
CA ASN A 298 -0.84 12.28 21.71
C ASN A 298 -1.02 10.92 22.43
N ASN A 299 -1.96 10.08 22.00
CA ASN A 299 -2.14 8.74 22.54
C ASN A 299 -0.95 7.81 22.25
N ILE A 300 -0.33 7.92 21.06
CA ILE A 300 0.88 7.17 20.72
C ILE A 300 2.04 7.64 21.60
N ASN A 301 2.25 8.96 21.70
CA ASN A 301 3.29 9.55 22.54
C ASN A 301 3.15 9.11 24.01
N ALA A 302 1.94 9.15 24.57
CA ALA A 302 1.69 8.70 25.94
C ALA A 302 2.00 7.21 26.17
N ARG A 303 1.76 6.35 25.16
CA ARG A 303 2.13 4.92 25.24
C ARG A 303 3.64 4.73 25.18
N ILE A 304 4.34 5.54 24.38
CA ILE A 304 5.80 5.56 24.34
C ILE A 304 6.35 5.99 25.70
N ASP A 305 5.82 7.05 26.31
CA ASP A 305 6.24 7.51 27.63
C ASP A 305 6.07 6.42 28.70
N ALA A 306 4.90 5.75 28.73
CA ALA A 306 4.64 4.66 29.65
C ALA A 306 5.58 3.46 29.43
N TRP A 307 5.97 3.19 28.18
CA TRP A 307 6.93 2.14 27.88
C TRP A 307 8.36 2.54 28.28
N ILE A 308 8.79 3.78 28.01
CA ILE A 308 10.09 4.34 28.43
C ILE A 308 10.23 4.24 29.96
N GLU A 309 9.22 4.67 30.70
CA GLU A 309 9.19 4.59 32.17
C GLU A 309 9.29 3.14 32.64
N LYS A 310 8.51 2.23 32.04
CA LYS A 310 8.53 0.80 32.38
C LYS A 310 9.89 0.14 32.09
N GLN A 311 10.58 0.54 31.03
CA GLN A 311 11.89 -0.02 30.66
C GLN A 311 13.05 0.69 31.38
N GLY A 312 12.81 1.81 32.06
CA GLY A 312 13.86 2.62 32.68
C GLY A 312 14.82 3.22 31.65
N ILE A 313 14.30 3.67 30.50
CA ILE A 313 15.10 4.25 29.42
C ILE A 313 15.27 5.75 29.67
N ASP A 314 16.53 6.22 29.65
CA ASP A 314 16.85 7.64 29.68
C ASP A 314 16.79 8.23 28.26
N THR A 315 16.09 9.35 28.11
CA THR A 315 16.01 10.10 26.85
C THR A 315 16.43 11.54 27.05
N ILE A 316 17.00 12.15 26.00
CA ILE A 316 17.46 13.56 26.04
C ILE A 316 16.26 14.51 26.24
N GLU A 317 15.17 14.24 25.53
CA GLU A 317 13.93 15.02 25.59
C GLU A 317 12.98 14.45 26.65
N GLY A 318 12.25 15.32 27.35
CA GLY A 318 11.19 14.92 28.29
C GLY A 318 9.85 14.65 27.58
N PRO A 319 8.85 14.12 28.32
CA PRO A 319 7.50 13.94 27.77
C PRO A 319 6.89 15.27 27.35
N SER A 320 6.15 15.26 26.24
CA SER A 320 5.46 16.45 25.73
C SER A 320 4.11 16.10 25.13
N VAL A 321 3.13 16.99 25.30
CA VAL A 321 1.79 16.86 24.71
C VAL A 321 1.64 17.92 23.63
N TYR A 322 1.30 17.50 22.42
CA TYR A 322 0.98 18.42 21.34
C TYR A 322 -0.30 19.19 21.70
N THR A 323 -0.27 20.51 21.50
CA THR A 323 -1.44 21.38 21.65
C THR A 323 -1.67 22.13 20.34
N PRO A 324 -2.90 22.13 19.81
CA PRO A 324 -3.18 22.80 18.54
C PRO A 324 -3.02 24.32 18.71
N ASP A 325 -2.29 24.94 17.79
CA ASP A 325 -2.04 26.39 17.78
C ASP A 325 -2.88 27.14 16.73
N TRP A 326 -3.84 26.44 16.12
CA TRP A 326 -4.83 26.93 15.18
C TRP A 326 -6.07 26.03 15.17
N ALA A 327 -7.24 26.65 14.99
CA ALA A 327 -8.52 25.99 14.74
C ALA A 327 -9.30 26.83 13.71
N PRO A 328 -10.21 26.22 12.94
CA PRO A 328 -11.04 26.99 12.02
C PRO A 328 -11.95 27.96 12.80
N GLU A 329 -11.91 29.25 12.48
CA GLU A 329 -12.85 30.23 13.08
C GLU A 329 -14.32 29.88 12.75
N ARG A 330 -14.52 29.30 11.56
CA ARG A 330 -15.79 28.74 11.08
C ARG A 330 -15.48 27.62 10.10
N GLU A 331 -16.26 26.54 10.17
CA GLU A 331 -16.24 25.49 9.16
C GLU A 331 -17.00 25.93 7.91
N ARG A 332 -16.26 26.09 6.80
CA ARG A 332 -16.85 26.37 5.48
C ARG A 332 -17.31 25.06 4.87
N THR A 333 -18.60 24.99 4.56
CA THR A 333 -19.25 23.80 3.97
C THR A 333 -19.45 23.94 2.46
N GLU A 334 -19.11 25.09 1.89
CA GLU A 334 -19.26 25.37 0.46
C GLU A 334 -18.03 26.16 -0.03
N LEU A 335 -17.62 25.88 -1.27
CA LEU A 335 -16.58 26.62 -1.99
C LEU A 335 -17.01 26.80 -3.45
N ASN A 336 -17.20 28.04 -3.87
CA ASN A 336 -17.45 28.34 -5.28
C ASN A 336 -16.22 27.98 -6.11
N LEU A 337 -16.37 27.06 -7.07
CA LEU A 337 -15.26 26.52 -7.84
C LEU A 337 -14.62 27.60 -8.72
N ALA A 338 -15.42 28.44 -9.37
CA ALA A 338 -14.92 29.48 -10.27
C ALA A 338 -14.15 30.59 -9.52
N GLU A 339 -14.67 31.03 -8.37
CA GLU A 339 -14.05 32.08 -7.56
C GLU A 339 -12.78 31.62 -6.84
N SER A 340 -12.68 30.32 -6.52
CA SER A 340 -11.52 29.75 -5.83
C SER A 340 -10.22 29.78 -6.64
N GLY A 341 -10.31 29.96 -7.97
CA GLY A 341 -9.17 29.83 -8.88
C GLY A 341 -8.61 28.41 -8.98
N ILE A 342 -9.34 27.39 -8.51
CA ILE A 342 -8.94 25.99 -8.64
C ILE A 342 -8.97 25.60 -10.12
N THR A 343 -7.81 25.22 -10.64
CA THR A 343 -7.65 24.71 -12.02
C THR A 343 -7.31 23.23 -12.05
N SER A 344 -6.99 22.64 -10.89
CA SER A 344 -6.62 21.23 -10.77
C SER A 344 -7.18 20.59 -9.51
N ILE A 345 -7.64 19.35 -9.63
CA ILE A 345 -8.04 18.49 -8.52
C ILE A 345 -7.19 17.22 -8.52
N VAL A 346 -6.55 16.94 -7.38
CA VAL A 346 -5.80 15.70 -7.15
C VAL A 346 -6.57 14.78 -6.20
N TRP A 347 -7.16 13.73 -6.77
CA TRP A 347 -7.90 12.70 -6.03
C TRP A 347 -6.92 11.79 -5.27
N CYS A 348 -6.91 11.93 -3.95
CA CYS A 348 -6.10 11.17 -3.00
C CYS A 348 -6.98 10.27 -2.11
N ILE A 349 -8.04 9.71 -2.69
CA ILE A 349 -9.08 8.94 -1.99
C ILE A 349 -8.92 7.42 -2.13
N GLY A 350 -7.73 6.97 -2.53
CA GLY A 350 -7.34 5.57 -2.54
C GLY A 350 -7.81 4.79 -3.77
N PHE A 351 -7.82 3.47 -3.64
CA PHE A 351 -8.08 2.55 -4.74
C PHE A 351 -9.11 1.51 -4.31
N ARG A 352 -9.79 0.93 -5.30
CA ARG A 352 -10.61 -0.27 -5.12
C ARG A 352 -9.82 -1.49 -5.59
N PRO A 353 -9.82 -2.60 -4.82
CA PRO A 353 -9.35 -3.87 -5.33
C PRO A 353 -10.29 -4.36 -6.44
N ASP A 354 -9.72 -4.94 -7.48
CA ASP A 354 -10.46 -5.61 -8.54
C ASP A 354 -9.90 -7.02 -8.77
N PHE A 355 -10.67 -8.00 -8.33
CA PHE A 355 -10.38 -9.42 -8.49
C PHE A 355 -11.40 -10.11 -9.40
N ALA A 356 -12.12 -9.37 -10.27
CA ALA A 356 -13.13 -9.94 -11.15
C ALA A 356 -12.57 -10.98 -12.14
N TRP A 357 -11.25 -10.98 -12.37
CA TRP A 357 -10.54 -12.00 -13.14
C TRP A 357 -10.36 -13.33 -12.38
N LEU A 358 -10.57 -13.38 -11.06
CA LEU A 358 -10.43 -14.58 -10.25
C LEU A 358 -11.81 -15.21 -10.00
N ASP A 359 -12.11 -16.29 -10.70
CA ASP A 359 -13.33 -17.07 -10.54
C ASP A 359 -13.16 -18.07 -9.38
N ALA A 360 -13.33 -17.56 -8.17
CA ALA A 360 -13.13 -18.29 -6.92
C ALA A 360 -14.15 -17.84 -5.88
N PRO A 361 -14.83 -18.74 -5.15
CA PRO A 361 -15.80 -18.39 -4.10
C PRO A 361 -15.14 -17.86 -2.81
N VAL A 362 -14.00 -17.17 -2.91
CA VAL A 362 -13.17 -16.73 -1.78
C VAL A 362 -13.41 -15.30 -1.34
N PHE A 363 -14.36 -14.57 -1.93
CA PHE A 363 -14.60 -13.16 -1.61
C PHE A 363 -15.76 -12.96 -0.64
N ASN A 364 -15.74 -11.89 0.14
CA ASN A 364 -16.90 -11.46 0.94
C ASN A 364 -17.80 -10.51 0.11
N GLY A 365 -18.93 -10.07 0.69
CA GLY A 365 -19.87 -9.15 0.02
C GLY A 365 -19.30 -7.77 -0.34
N GLN A 366 -18.10 -7.44 0.11
CA GLN A 366 -17.36 -6.22 -0.23
C GLN A 366 -16.25 -6.46 -1.26
N GLY A 367 -16.10 -7.68 -1.79
CA GLY A 367 -15.05 -8.04 -2.74
C GLY A 367 -13.67 -8.28 -2.12
N HIS A 368 -13.56 -8.35 -0.79
CA HIS A 368 -12.30 -8.67 -0.12
C HIS A 368 -12.09 -10.18 0.00
N PRO A 369 -10.86 -10.68 -0.23
CA PRO A 369 -10.59 -12.12 -0.10
C PRO A 369 -10.67 -12.56 1.36
N GLN A 370 -11.30 -13.71 1.57
CA GLN A 370 -11.42 -14.41 2.84
C GLN A 370 -10.26 -15.38 2.97
N HIS A 371 -9.40 -15.13 3.95
CA HIS A 371 -8.19 -15.90 4.15
C HIS A 371 -7.78 -15.92 5.63
N ILE A 372 -6.91 -16.87 5.97
CA ILE A 372 -6.14 -16.87 7.22
C ILE A 372 -4.67 -16.77 6.81
N ARG A 373 -4.04 -15.61 7.09
CA ARG A 373 -2.63 -15.36 6.75
C ARG A 373 -2.25 -15.68 5.29
N GLY A 374 -3.10 -15.26 4.35
CA GLY A 374 -2.97 -15.52 2.92
C GLY A 374 -3.54 -16.86 2.42
N VAL A 375 -3.79 -17.84 3.28
CA VAL A 375 -4.38 -19.13 2.87
C VAL A 375 -5.89 -19.01 2.76
N THR A 376 -6.45 -19.31 1.58
CA THR A 376 -7.91 -19.30 1.36
C THR A 376 -8.53 -20.66 1.71
N HIS A 377 -9.87 -20.72 1.70
CA HIS A 377 -10.56 -22.01 1.84
C HIS A 377 -10.58 -22.83 0.53
N GLN A 378 -10.17 -22.23 -0.59
CA GLN A 378 -10.02 -22.95 -1.85
C GLN A 378 -8.60 -23.53 -1.93
N ALA A 379 -8.54 -24.85 -2.13
CA ALA A 379 -7.30 -25.61 -2.14
C ALA A 379 -6.34 -25.11 -3.24
N GLY A 380 -5.09 -24.79 -2.88
CA GLY A 380 -4.08 -24.30 -3.83
C GLY A 380 -4.18 -22.81 -4.19
N LEU A 381 -5.11 -22.04 -3.60
CA LEU A 381 -5.22 -20.59 -3.81
C LEU A 381 -4.77 -19.78 -2.60
N TYR A 382 -3.84 -18.85 -2.83
CA TYR A 382 -3.22 -18.03 -1.80
C TYR A 382 -3.23 -16.53 -2.17
N PHE A 383 -3.20 -15.66 -1.17
CA PHE A 383 -3.03 -14.21 -1.32
C PHE A 383 -1.81 -13.73 -0.53
N ILE A 384 -1.02 -12.82 -1.12
CA ILE A 384 0.12 -12.20 -0.46
C ILE A 384 0.16 -10.69 -0.76
N GLY A 385 0.78 -9.92 0.15
CA GLY A 385 0.95 -8.48 -0.05
C GLY A 385 -0.27 -7.63 0.30
N LEU A 386 -1.31 -8.22 0.88
CA LEU A 386 -2.47 -7.49 1.39
C LEU A 386 -2.14 -6.80 2.72
N PRO A 387 -2.74 -5.63 3.02
CA PRO A 387 -2.61 -4.99 4.32
C PRO A 387 -3.09 -5.92 5.45
N TRP A 388 -2.33 -5.99 6.55
CA TRP A 388 -2.68 -6.82 7.71
C TRP A 388 -3.01 -8.28 7.33
N LEU A 389 -2.22 -8.85 6.41
CA LEU A 389 -2.28 -10.27 6.05
C LEU A 389 -2.04 -11.13 7.31
N HIS A 390 -0.95 -10.84 8.03
CA HIS A 390 -0.62 -11.37 9.34
C HIS A 390 -0.47 -10.27 10.40
N THR A 391 0.43 -9.31 10.17
CA THR A 391 0.81 -8.25 11.12
C THR A 391 0.69 -6.87 10.45
N TRP A 392 0.97 -5.80 11.20
CA TRP A 392 1.01 -4.44 10.63
C TRP A 392 2.08 -4.26 9.55
N GLY A 393 3.16 -5.05 9.62
CA GLY A 393 4.23 -5.10 8.63
C GLY A 393 3.83 -5.80 7.33
N SER A 394 2.74 -6.58 7.31
CA SER A 394 2.28 -7.27 6.10
C SER A 394 2.02 -6.29 4.95
N GLY A 395 2.51 -6.63 3.76
CA GLY A 395 2.45 -5.76 2.58
C GLY A 395 3.51 -4.66 2.53
N ARG A 396 4.33 -4.48 3.58
CA ARG A 396 5.49 -3.58 3.61
C ARG A 396 6.79 -4.37 3.37
N PHE A 397 7.90 -3.66 3.11
CA PHE A 397 9.20 -4.31 2.97
C PHE A 397 9.65 -5.07 4.23
N SER A 398 9.23 -4.63 5.42
CA SER A 398 9.61 -5.25 6.70
C SER A 398 8.92 -6.58 7.01
N GLY A 399 7.69 -6.79 6.50
CA GLY A 399 6.84 -7.92 6.87
C GLY A 399 6.53 -8.91 5.75
N VAL A 400 6.71 -8.50 4.48
CA VAL A 400 6.34 -9.35 3.33
C VAL A 400 7.19 -10.62 3.25
N ARG A 401 8.41 -10.59 3.78
CA ARG A 401 9.31 -11.75 3.83
C ARG A 401 8.73 -12.89 4.66
N GLN A 402 8.25 -12.59 5.87
CA GLN A 402 7.70 -13.57 6.80
C GLN A 402 6.38 -14.16 6.27
N ASP A 403 5.58 -13.34 5.57
CA ASP A 403 4.36 -13.82 4.90
C ASP A 403 4.69 -14.75 3.73
N ALA A 404 5.69 -14.42 2.90
CA ALA A 404 6.14 -15.27 1.80
C ALA A 404 6.69 -16.61 2.30
N GLU A 405 7.50 -16.61 3.36
CA GLU A 405 8.05 -17.83 3.96
C GLU A 405 6.94 -18.76 4.49
N TYR A 406 5.95 -18.18 5.16
CA TYR A 406 4.80 -18.91 5.67
C TYR A 406 4.00 -19.55 4.54
N LEU A 407 3.69 -18.80 3.48
CA LEU A 407 2.93 -19.33 2.34
C LEU A 407 3.75 -20.38 1.55
N ALA A 408 5.06 -20.19 1.38
CA ALA A 408 5.94 -21.19 0.74
C ALA A 408 5.85 -22.55 1.44
N SER A 409 5.79 -22.54 2.78
CA SER A 409 5.63 -23.75 3.58
C SER A 409 4.28 -24.44 3.34
N HIS A 410 3.20 -23.68 3.15
CA HIS A 410 1.88 -24.22 2.82
C HIS A 410 1.82 -24.78 1.40
N ILE A 411 2.45 -24.09 0.45
CA ILE A 411 2.59 -24.54 -0.94
C ILE A 411 3.34 -25.88 -0.99
N ALA A 412 4.42 -26.00 -0.20
CA ALA A 412 5.19 -27.23 -0.13
C ALA A 412 4.42 -28.39 0.52
N ALA A 413 3.62 -28.10 1.55
CA ALA A 413 2.75 -29.10 2.18
C ALA A 413 1.64 -29.57 1.23
N PHE A 414 1.02 -28.64 0.49
CA PHE A 414 0.00 -28.95 -0.51
C PHE A 414 0.58 -29.88 -1.59
N ALA A 415 1.73 -29.52 -2.16
CA ALA A 415 2.38 -30.31 -3.21
C ALA A 415 2.72 -31.73 -2.75
N LYS A 416 3.16 -31.92 -1.50
CA LYS A 416 3.41 -33.26 -0.94
C LYS A 416 2.14 -34.11 -0.83
N ASN A 417 1.02 -33.50 -0.47
CA ASN A 417 -0.25 -34.20 -0.28
C ASN A 417 -0.97 -34.52 -1.60
N HIS A 418 -0.61 -33.84 -2.69
CA HIS A 418 -1.23 -33.98 -4.01
C HIS A 418 -0.26 -34.53 -5.07
N GLN A 419 0.89 -35.08 -4.66
CA GLN A 419 1.72 -35.87 -5.56
C GLN A 419 0.94 -37.14 -5.97
N PRO A 420 0.84 -37.46 -7.27
CA PRO A 420 0.34 -38.76 -7.67
C PRO A 420 1.21 -39.84 -7.02
N ALA A 421 0.59 -40.85 -6.41
CA ALA A 421 1.30 -41.97 -5.80
C ALA A 421 2.33 -42.50 -6.81
N LYS A 422 3.62 -42.32 -6.52
CA LYS A 422 4.67 -42.95 -7.34
C LYS A 422 4.43 -44.46 -7.27
N ASN A 423 4.17 -45.07 -8.42
CA ASN A 423 4.01 -46.52 -8.61
C ASN A 423 4.94 -47.32 -7.68
N GLU A 424 4.38 -48.00 -6.68
CA GLU A 424 5.02 -49.07 -5.91
C GLU A 424 5.12 -50.37 -6.74
N GLU A 425 5.46 -50.30 -8.04
CA GLU A 425 5.60 -51.47 -8.91
C GLU A 425 7.04 -51.75 -9.37
N ALA A 426 8.06 -51.16 -8.72
CA ALA A 426 9.47 -51.43 -9.05
C ALA A 426 10.23 -52.29 -8.01
N LEU A 427 9.53 -53.03 -7.15
CA LEU A 427 10.11 -54.03 -6.24
C LEU A 427 9.31 -55.34 -6.26
N ALA A 428 8.99 -55.80 -7.47
CA ALA A 428 8.60 -57.18 -7.75
C ALA A 428 9.01 -57.53 -9.19
N SER A 429 10.31 -57.67 -9.45
CA SER A 429 10.83 -58.41 -10.60
C SER A 429 12.19 -58.98 -10.28
#